data_AF-G7WQS0-F1
#
_entry.id   AF-G7WQS0-F1
#
_cell.length_a   1.000
_cell.length_b   1.000
_cell.length_c   1.000
_cell.angle_alpha   90.00
_cell.angle_beta   90.00
_cell.angle_gamma   90.00
#
_symmetry.space_group_name_H-M   'P 1'
#
loop_
_entity.id
_entity.type
_entity.pdbx_description
1 polymer ?
#
loop_
_entity_poly.entity_id
_entity_poly.type
_entity_poly.pdbx_seq_one_letter_code
_entity_poly.pdbx_strand_id
1 'polypeptide(L)'
;MGGKEVGLSKRPLAIAIGIGKDLEASVGNYLKDQDWDVQLISWKSGDTWLEPKDYPEVMVKINGLKDLAMKSGVTEVLLFYAGPIDLAIYIGTRLQNWVPVKVFNFEKGTYRHSLTLEKESAGMGSLTEQLVKKL
;
A
#
# COMPACT_ATOMS: atom_id res chain seq x y z
N MET A 1 -3.62 19.87 2.54
CA MET A 1 -3.93 18.74 3.43
C MET A 1 -2.74 17.81 3.41
N GLY A 2 -1.85 18.00 4.38
CA GLY A 2 -0.60 17.25 4.57
C GLY A 2 -0.82 16.12 5.59
N GLY A 3 0.06 15.11 5.59
CA GLY A 3 -0.12 13.79 6.21
C GLY A 3 -0.55 13.72 7.68
N LYS A 4 -0.48 14.82 8.45
CA LYS A 4 -0.91 14.87 9.87
C LYS A 4 -2.38 14.50 10.13
N GLU A 5 -3.26 14.54 9.15
CA GLU A 5 -4.67 14.13 9.30
C GLU A 5 -4.90 12.62 9.13
N VAL A 6 -3.87 11.88 8.70
CA VAL A 6 -3.97 10.47 8.36
C VAL A 6 -3.67 9.63 9.62
N GLY A 7 -4.58 9.60 10.58
CA GLY A 7 -4.40 8.89 11.86
C GLY A 7 -3.99 7.43 11.66
N LEU A 8 -2.92 6.99 12.31
CA LEU A 8 -2.36 5.64 12.20
C LEU A 8 -2.99 4.66 13.19
N SER A 9 -3.02 3.38 12.82
CA SER A 9 -3.37 2.26 13.68
C SER A 9 -2.27 1.94 14.70
N LYS A 10 -2.48 0.91 15.54
CA LYS A 10 -1.54 0.55 16.62
C LYS A 10 -0.20 -0.01 16.12
N ARG A 11 -0.19 -0.71 14.99
CA ARG A 11 0.98 -1.38 14.41
C ARG A 11 1.02 -1.15 12.90
N PRO A 12 1.28 0.09 12.45
CA PRO A 12 1.44 0.42 11.04
C PRO A 12 2.75 -0.15 10.49
N LEU A 13 2.78 -0.44 9.19
CA LEU A 13 4.00 -0.78 8.45
C LEU A 13 4.02 -0.03 7.12
N ALA A 14 5.16 0.56 6.77
CA ALA A 14 5.36 1.14 5.45
C ALA A 14 5.94 0.10 4.48
N ILE A 15 5.35 0.00 3.29
CA ILE A 15 5.83 -0.84 2.20
C ILE A 15 6.15 0.07 1.01
N ALA A 16 7.40 0.09 0.57
CA ALA A 16 7.85 0.82 -0.60
C ALA A 16 8.21 -0.14 -1.74
N ILE A 17 7.52 -0.02 -2.87
CA ILE A 17 7.72 -0.84 -4.06
C ILE A 17 8.07 0.06 -5.24
N GLY A 18 9.27 -0.11 -5.78
CA GLY A 18 9.75 0.66 -6.91
C GLY A 18 10.13 -0.22 -8.09
N ILE A 19 9.56 0.07 -9.27
CA ILE A 19 9.94 -0.56 -10.53
C ILE A 19 10.89 0.40 -11.25
N GLY A 20 12.18 0.06 -11.30
CA GLY A 20 13.24 0.90 -11.86
C GLY A 20 13.56 2.16 -11.05
N LYS A 21 12.91 2.37 -9.90
CA LYS A 21 13.10 3.54 -9.03
C LYS A 21 13.29 3.10 -7.59
N ASP A 22 14.29 3.66 -6.92
CA ASP A 22 14.44 3.47 -5.48
C ASP A 22 13.55 4.48 -4.74
N LEU A 23 12.80 3.99 -3.76
CA LEU A 23 11.89 4.79 -2.93
C LEU A 23 12.29 4.80 -1.45
N GLU A 24 13.28 4.00 -1.04
CA GLU A 24 13.57 3.79 0.38
C GLU A 24 13.93 5.10 1.09
N ALA A 25 14.86 5.87 0.52
CA ALA A 25 15.29 7.14 1.10
C ALA A 25 14.16 8.18 1.12
N SER A 26 13.38 8.29 0.03
CA SER A 26 12.30 9.29 -0.05
C SER A 26 11.13 8.98 0.88
N VAL A 27 10.76 7.70 0.99
CA VAL A 27 9.72 7.25 1.93
C VAL A 27 10.21 7.38 3.36
N GLY A 28 11.45 6.97 3.65
CA GLY A 28 12.04 7.09 4.98
C GLY A 28 12.09 8.55 5.47
N ASN A 29 12.43 9.50 4.60
CA ASN A 29 12.39 10.93 4.93
C ASN A 29 10.95 11.40 5.19
N TYR A 30 9.99 10.99 4.35
CA TYR A 30 8.59 11.36 4.53
C TYR A 30 8.03 10.87 5.88
N LEU A 31 8.31 9.63 6.28
CA LEU A 31 7.87 9.08 7.56
C LEU A 31 8.44 9.89 8.74
N LYS A 32 9.73 10.28 8.66
CA LYS A 32 10.37 11.15 9.66
C LYS A 32 9.74 12.53 9.70
N ASP A 33 9.45 13.14 8.55
CA ASP A 33 8.82 14.46 8.46
C ASP A 33 7.38 14.47 9.03
N GLN A 34 6.71 13.31 9.04
CA GLN A 34 5.41 13.14 9.68
C GLN A 34 5.50 12.82 11.18
N ASP A 35 6.70 12.65 11.74
CA ASP A 35 6.94 12.18 13.11
C ASP A 35 6.29 10.80 13.36
N TRP A 36 6.38 9.91 12.37
CA TRP A 36 5.81 8.57 12.40
C TRP A 36 6.88 7.52 12.67
N ASP A 37 6.80 6.87 13.83
CA ASP A 37 7.63 5.69 14.17
C ASP A 37 7.05 4.43 13.49
N VAL A 38 7.42 4.24 12.22
CA VAL A 38 6.90 3.18 11.36
C VAL A 38 8.05 2.44 10.71
N GLN A 39 8.08 1.12 10.86
CA GLN A 39 9.04 0.29 10.14
C GLN A 39 8.78 0.35 8.63
N LEU A 40 9.85 0.54 7.86
CA LEU A 40 9.83 0.53 6.41
C LEU A 40 10.42 -0.78 5.89
N ILE A 41 9.68 -1.48 5.03
CA ILE A 41 10.21 -2.53 4.16
C ILE A 41 10.17 -2.04 2.70
N SER A 42 11.28 -2.16 2.01
CA SER A 42 11.47 -1.67 0.65
C SER A 42 11.85 -2.81 -0.30
N TRP A 43 11.42 -2.70 -1.54
CA TRP A 43 11.95 -3.49 -2.64
C TRP A 43 11.96 -2.66 -3.91
N LYS A 44 13.06 -2.77 -4.65
CA LYS A 44 13.27 -2.15 -5.94
C LYS A 44 13.55 -3.24 -6.98
N SER A 45 12.88 -3.19 -8.13
CA SER A 45 13.29 -4.00 -9.30
C SER A 45 14.61 -3.48 -9.87
N GLY A 46 15.28 -4.29 -10.69
CA GLY A 46 16.48 -3.83 -11.40
C GLY A 46 16.28 -2.53 -12.20
N ASP A 47 17.39 -1.93 -12.65
CA ASP A 47 17.40 -0.66 -13.38
C ASP A 47 16.88 -0.77 -14.83
N THR A 48 16.55 -1.97 -15.28
CA THR A 48 16.05 -2.24 -16.63
C THR A 48 14.54 -2.06 -16.71
N TRP A 49 14.07 -1.79 -17.93
CA TRP A 49 12.65 -1.87 -18.24
C TRP A 49 12.12 -3.26 -17.91
N LEU A 50 10.92 -3.31 -17.36
CA LEU A 50 10.26 -4.56 -17.04
C LEU A 50 9.75 -5.20 -18.34
N GLU A 51 10.23 -6.40 -18.66
CA GLU A 51 9.71 -7.19 -19.76
C GLU A 51 8.64 -8.17 -19.26
N PRO A 52 7.72 -8.65 -20.13
CA PRO A 52 6.69 -9.61 -19.73
C PRO A 52 7.23 -10.87 -19.03
N LYS A 53 8.44 -11.30 -19.39
CA LYS A 53 9.12 -12.46 -18.77
C LYS A 53 9.49 -12.24 -17.30
N ASP A 54 9.62 -10.97 -16.86
CA ASP A 54 10.06 -10.60 -15.52
C ASP A 54 8.88 -10.52 -14.53
N TYR A 55 7.64 -10.37 -15.03
CA TYR A 55 6.44 -10.22 -14.21
C TYR A 55 6.26 -11.32 -13.16
N PRO A 56 6.45 -12.62 -13.47
CA PRO A 56 6.32 -13.68 -12.47
C PRO A 56 7.25 -13.48 -11.28
N GLU A 57 8.50 -13.08 -11.52
CA GLU A 57 9.46 -12.81 -10.44
C GLU A 57 9.02 -11.59 -9.61
N VAL A 58 8.62 -10.50 -10.26
CA VAL A 58 8.10 -9.30 -9.59
C VAL A 58 6.92 -9.64 -8.68
N MET A 59 5.97 -10.44 -9.18
CA MET A 59 4.82 -10.89 -8.41
C MET A 59 5.25 -11.71 -7.18
N VAL A 60 6.23 -12.60 -7.33
CA VAL A 60 6.80 -13.36 -6.20
C VAL A 60 7.42 -12.43 -5.15
N LYS A 61 8.16 -11.39 -5.57
CA LYS A 61 8.75 -10.42 -4.63
C LYS A 61 7.67 -9.61 -3.89
N ILE A 62 6.64 -9.14 -4.61
CA ILE A 62 5.49 -8.43 -4.03
C ILE A 62 4.78 -9.32 -2.99
N ASN A 63 4.57 -10.60 -3.31
CA ASN A 63 4.01 -11.57 -2.36
C ASN A 63 4.89 -11.76 -1.13
N GLY A 64 6.21 -11.84 -1.31
CA GLY A 64 7.16 -11.94 -0.22
C GLY A 64 7.08 -10.76 0.75
N LEU A 65 6.93 -9.52 0.25
CA LEU A 65 6.74 -8.34 1.10
C LEU A 65 5.47 -8.45 1.95
N LYS A 66 4.36 -8.87 1.33
CA LYS A 66 3.11 -9.12 2.05
C LYS A 66 3.31 -10.18 3.14
N ASP A 67 3.97 -11.29 2.82
CA ASP A 67 4.18 -12.38 3.77
C ASP A 67 5.07 -11.96 4.96
N LEU A 68 6.11 -11.15 4.71
CA LEU A 68 6.95 -10.55 5.76
C LEU A 68 6.13 -9.63 6.67
N ALA A 69 5.29 -8.79 6.08
CA ALA A 69 4.44 -7.88 6.81
C ALA A 69 3.38 -8.63 7.65
N MET A 70 2.80 -9.71 7.11
CA MET A 70 1.87 -10.60 7.83
C MET A 70 2.51 -11.24 9.07
N LYS A 71 3.75 -11.71 8.96
CA LYS A 71 4.49 -12.31 10.09
C LYS A 71 4.73 -11.32 11.24
N SER A 72 4.69 -10.02 10.95
CA SER A 72 4.92 -8.94 11.92
C SER A 72 3.64 -8.49 12.64
N GLY A 73 2.48 -9.07 12.32
CA GLY A 73 1.21 -8.74 12.98
C GLY A 73 0.70 -7.32 12.72
N VAL A 74 1.07 -6.76 11.56
CA VAL A 74 0.68 -5.42 11.13
C VAL A 74 -0.85 -5.22 11.17
N THR A 75 -1.30 -4.03 11.56
CA THR A 75 -2.73 -3.67 11.60
C THR A 75 -3.15 -2.70 10.49
N GLU A 76 -2.18 -2.17 9.74
CA GLU A 76 -2.37 -1.22 8.64
C GLU A 76 -1.11 -1.13 7.79
N VAL A 77 -1.27 -0.96 6.49
CA VAL A 77 -0.14 -0.76 5.56
C VAL A 77 -0.17 0.65 4.99
N LEU A 78 0.99 1.31 4.99
CA LEU A 78 1.26 2.53 4.24
C LEU A 78 1.98 2.14 2.95
N LEU A 79 1.27 2.11 1.83
CA LEU A 79 1.79 1.67 0.54
C LEU A 79 2.31 2.85 -0.28
N PHE A 80 3.58 2.76 -0.65
CA PHE A 80 4.27 3.68 -1.55
C PHE A 80 4.68 2.91 -2.80
N TYR A 81 4.16 3.32 -3.95
CA TYR A 81 4.38 2.61 -5.20
C TYR A 81 4.87 3.55 -6.31
N ALA A 82 5.89 3.11 -7.06
CA ALA A 82 6.30 3.75 -8.30
C ALA A 82 6.57 2.68 -9.35
N GLY A 83 5.70 2.59 -10.36
CA GLY A 83 5.86 1.64 -11.45
C GLY A 83 4.65 1.59 -12.38
N PRO A 84 4.60 0.61 -13.29
CA PRO A 84 3.49 0.38 -14.21
C PRO A 84 2.13 0.21 -13.53
N ILE A 85 1.06 0.68 -14.17
CA ILE A 85 -0.29 0.69 -13.59
C ILE A 85 -0.90 -0.72 -13.43
N ASP A 86 -0.55 -1.65 -14.32
CA ASP A 86 -0.98 -3.05 -14.27
C ASP A 86 -0.45 -3.78 -13.02
N LEU A 87 0.81 -3.53 -12.65
CA LEU A 87 1.35 -4.00 -11.37
C LEU A 87 0.70 -3.31 -10.17
N ALA A 88 0.33 -2.03 -10.28
CA ALA A 88 -0.45 -1.37 -9.21
C ALA A 88 -1.80 -2.06 -8.99
N ILE A 89 -2.49 -2.46 -10.07
CA ILE A 89 -3.76 -3.23 -10.02
C ILE A 89 -3.53 -4.60 -9.37
N TYR A 90 -2.44 -5.29 -9.74
CA TYR A 90 -2.06 -6.56 -9.10
C TYR A 90 -1.83 -6.40 -7.60
N ILE A 91 -1.05 -5.38 -7.19
CA ILE A 91 -0.78 -5.07 -5.79
C ILE A 91 -2.10 -4.79 -5.05
N GLY A 92 -2.98 -3.96 -5.62
CA GLY A 92 -4.30 -3.66 -5.06
C GLY A 92 -5.13 -4.92 -4.81
N THR A 93 -5.23 -5.79 -5.83
CA THR A 93 -5.93 -7.07 -5.72
C THR A 93 -5.29 -7.98 -4.67
N ARG A 94 -3.96 -8.01 -4.61
CA ARG A 94 -3.24 -8.88 -3.67
C ARG A 94 -3.35 -8.40 -2.22
N LEU A 95 -3.43 -7.10 -2.01
CA LEU A 95 -3.57 -6.50 -0.67
C LEU A 95 -5.03 -6.36 -0.24
N GLN A 96 -5.99 -6.55 -1.16
CA GLN A 96 -7.42 -6.54 -0.86
C GLN A 96 -7.76 -7.50 0.29
N ASN A 97 -8.69 -7.08 1.16
CA ASN A 97 -9.26 -7.86 2.27
C ASN A 97 -8.29 -8.28 3.39
N TRP A 98 -7.09 -7.70 3.46
CA TRP A 98 -6.11 -8.05 4.50
C TRP A 98 -6.18 -7.14 5.72
N VAL A 99 -5.57 -5.96 5.63
CA VAL A 99 -5.63 -4.86 6.60
C VAL A 99 -5.90 -3.57 5.81
N PRO A 100 -6.36 -2.49 6.44
CA PRO A 100 -6.46 -1.19 5.77
C PRO A 100 -5.13 -0.83 5.10
N VAL A 101 -5.17 -0.54 3.80
CA VAL A 101 -3.97 -0.13 3.04
C VAL A 101 -4.14 1.29 2.56
N LYS A 102 -3.38 2.22 3.15
CA LYS A 102 -3.32 3.62 2.73
C LYS A 102 -2.34 3.76 1.59
N VAL A 103 -2.81 4.23 0.44
CA VAL A 103 -2.01 4.42 -0.76
C VAL A 103 -1.51 5.86 -0.80
N PHE A 104 -0.20 6.02 -0.97
CA PHE A 104 0.47 7.32 -1.05
C PHE A 104 1.04 7.56 -2.44
N ASN A 105 0.65 8.68 -3.05
CA ASN A 105 1.17 9.14 -4.32
C ASN A 105 2.22 10.24 -4.11
N PHE A 106 3.27 10.22 -4.93
CA PHE A 106 4.26 11.29 -4.95
C PHE A 106 3.79 12.44 -5.82
N GLU A 107 3.46 13.57 -5.21
CA GLU A 107 2.93 14.76 -5.87
C GLU A 107 3.66 16.01 -5.36
N LYS A 108 4.09 16.88 -6.27
CA LYS A 108 4.71 18.19 -5.93
C LYS A 108 5.86 18.10 -4.91
N GLY A 109 6.68 17.05 -5.01
CA GLY A 109 7.88 16.87 -4.17
C GLY A 109 7.63 16.20 -2.81
N THR A 110 6.42 15.74 -2.52
CA THR A 110 6.12 15.01 -1.28
C THR A 110 5.09 13.90 -1.52
N TYR A 111 4.83 13.08 -0.51
CA TYR A 111 3.78 12.07 -0.58
C TYR A 111 2.45 12.59 -0.04
N ARG A 112 1.38 12.23 -0.75
CA ARG A 112 0.01 12.53 -0.37
C ARG A 112 -0.76 11.23 -0.24
N HIS A 113 -1.47 11.07 0.88
CA HIS A 113 -2.45 10.01 1.01
C HIS A 113 -3.56 10.23 -0.02
N SER A 114 -3.78 9.23 -0.87
CA SER A 114 -4.73 9.30 -1.98
C SER A 114 -6.03 8.55 -1.67
N LEU A 115 -5.92 7.33 -1.14
CA LEU A 115 -7.06 6.49 -0.78
C LEU A 115 -6.67 5.42 0.23
N THR A 116 -7.66 4.89 0.95
CA THR A 116 -7.51 3.70 1.78
C THR A 116 -8.26 2.53 1.14
N LEU A 117 -7.58 1.41 0.91
CA LEU A 117 -8.20 0.13 0.59
C LEU A 117 -8.66 -0.51 1.90
N GLU A 118 -9.93 -0.31 2.24
CA GLU A 118 -10.54 -0.94 3.40
C GLU A 118 -10.98 -2.37 3.10
N LYS A 119 -11.09 -3.17 4.16
CA LYS A 119 -11.78 -4.47 4.09
C LYS A 119 -13.29 -4.20 4.07
N GLU A 120 -13.82 -3.66 2.98
CA GLU A 120 -15.26 -3.64 2.82
C GLU A 120 -15.75 -4.99 2.31
N SER A 121 -16.51 -5.65 3.19
CA SER A 121 -17.50 -6.67 2.91
C SER A 121 -18.21 -6.36 1.59
N ALA A 122 -17.75 -6.93 0.49
CA ALA A 122 -18.47 -6.90 -0.77
C ALA A 122 -19.89 -7.43 -0.52
N GLY A 123 -20.87 -6.53 -0.39
CA GLY A 123 -22.30 -6.84 -0.52
C GLY A 123 -23.15 -7.13 0.72
N MET A 124 -22.73 -6.90 1.98
CA MET A 124 -23.65 -7.11 3.12
C MET A 124 -24.22 -5.83 3.76
N GLY A 125 -23.42 -4.76 3.94
CA GLY A 125 -23.91 -3.53 4.58
C GLY A 125 -25.05 -2.86 3.80
N SER A 126 -24.89 -2.72 2.48
CA SER A 126 -25.89 -2.05 1.64
C SER A 126 -27.17 -2.88 1.43
N LEU A 127 -27.10 -4.21 1.57
CA LEU A 127 -28.25 -5.11 1.39
C LEU A 127 -29.11 -5.15 2.66
N THR A 128 -28.49 -5.19 3.84
CA THR A 128 -29.21 -5.14 5.12
C THR A 128 -29.89 -3.78 5.31
N GLU A 129 -29.22 -2.67 4.99
CA GLU A 129 -29.82 -1.33 5.03
C GLU A 129 -30.98 -1.15 4.04
N GLN A 130 -30.89 -1.77 2.85
CA GLN A 130 -31.98 -1.73 1.86
C GLN A 130 -33.18 -2.62 2.24
N LEU A 131 -32.95 -3.70 2.99
CA LEU A 131 -34.03 -4.59 3.47
C LEU A 131 -34.77 -4.00 4.67
N VAL A 132 -34.07 -3.33 5.59
CA VAL A 132 -34.69 -2.66 6.75
C VAL A 132 -35.52 -1.43 6.33
N LYS A 133 -35.14 -0.71 5.27
CA LYS A 133 -35.96 0.40 4.73
C LYS A 133 -37.23 -0.05 4.00
N LYS A 134 -37.41 -1.35 3.74
CA LYS A 134 -38.55 -1.92 3.00
C LYS A 134 -39.54 -2.69 3.90
N LEU A 135 -39.30 -2.72 5.21
CA LEU A 135 -40.23 -3.21 6.24
C LEU A 135 -40.78 -2.02 7.03
#